data_AF-A0A3N7D498-F1
#
_entry.id   AF-A0A3N7D498-F1
#
_cell.length_a   1.000
_cell.length_b   1.000
_cell.length_c   1.000
_cell.angle_alpha   90.00
_cell.angle_beta   90.00
_cell.angle_gamma   90.00
#
_symmetry.space_group_name_H-M   'P 1'
#
loop_
_entity.id
_entity.type
_entity.pdbx_description
1 polymer ?
#
loop_
_entity_poly.entity_id
_entity_poly.type
_entity_poly.pdbx_seq_one_letter_code
_entity_poly.pdbx_strand_id
1 'polypeptide(L)'
;MEKRRSFLKNIALLGTALSAPATLFASGKAFVSPVLKDSLISGKVLDQGKGIKGVPVTDGFNIVTTDHQGSFSLQADPRSEFIYITIPAGYEFNHESGIAQFYKPIAAGDFNFSLKRLAKDDNEHIFVVWADPQIQTDADAQNILTQAGPDLVKLKSGYPEGTLIHGICAGDIVWDQFRLFKDYKSSIGQSGIPFFQVIGNHDMDLDVRTDDLSARTFKQNFGPSYYAYNRGKIHYVALDDVFFLGTGRRYIGYLTENQLHWLEQDLSHVPLGTTVVLTLHIPTNTGQKRRYELKEDDIANVVSNREQLYKILKPYQSYILSGHTHFNEHIVEGNRHEIVHGAICGAWWSGPVCYDGTPKGYGVYEVKGNQLSWYYKSIGKDKDHQIRVYDRSNKAKPGQVVANVWNWDASWEVNWKEDGVLKGAMTQFSGKDPMAIDLYEGAVKPQEQPWVEPILTDHLFYVTPSATARQVEVVAKDRFGQVFTAQIDL
;
A
#
# COMPACT_ATOMS: atom_id res chain seq x y z
N MET A 1 54.81 -6.41 13.64
CA MET A 1 54.10 -7.19 14.68
C MET A 1 54.42 -6.54 16.02
N GLU A 2 53.76 -5.41 16.28
CA GLU A 2 53.92 -4.56 17.47
C GLU A 2 52.54 -3.94 17.73
N LYS A 3 52.24 -3.64 19.00
CA LYS A 3 51.00 -3.04 19.56
C LYS A 3 49.85 -3.99 19.91
N ARG A 4 50.12 -4.95 20.79
CA ARG A 4 49.15 -5.46 21.78
C ARG A 4 49.88 -5.77 23.08
N ARG A 5 50.26 -4.74 23.85
CA ARG A 5 50.72 -4.83 25.26
C ARG A 5 51.02 -3.43 25.82
N SER A 6 49.97 -2.64 26.08
CA SER A 6 50.04 -1.49 26.99
C SER A 6 48.63 -1.00 27.34
N PHE A 7 47.90 -1.77 28.17
CA PHE A 7 46.65 -1.29 28.77
C PHE A 7 46.36 -1.86 30.18
N LEU A 8 47.33 -2.54 30.82
CA LEU A 8 47.07 -3.21 32.11
C LEU A 8 48.11 -2.90 33.19
N LYS A 9 48.63 -1.67 33.26
CA LYS A 9 49.63 -1.31 34.28
C LYS A 9 49.47 0.08 34.90
N ASN A 10 48.25 0.57 35.14
CA ASN A 10 48.06 1.81 35.92
C ASN A 10 46.74 1.86 36.71
N ILE A 11 46.38 0.81 37.46
CA ILE A 11 45.43 0.95 38.59
C ILE A 11 45.88 0.03 39.72
N ALA A 12 46.88 0.49 40.48
CA ALA A 12 47.16 0.01 41.83
C ALA A 12 48.02 1.07 42.52
N LEU A 13 47.38 1.88 43.37
CA LEU A 13 47.89 2.54 44.59
C LEU A 13 47.19 3.89 44.80
N LEU A 14 46.16 3.87 45.64
CA LEU A 14 45.66 4.91 46.55
C LEU A 14 44.34 4.31 47.07
N GLY A 15 44.26 3.81 48.30
CA GLY A 15 44.67 4.46 49.53
C GLY A 15 43.39 4.83 50.28
N THR A 16 42.91 3.87 51.07
CA THR A 16 41.93 3.89 52.17
C THR A 16 41.33 5.22 52.66
N ALA A 17 40.04 5.10 53.02
CA ALA A 17 39.28 5.80 54.08
C ALA A 17 38.42 7.01 53.66
N LEU A 18 37.11 6.76 53.51
CA LEU A 18 36.08 7.42 54.31
C LEU A 18 34.79 6.59 54.25
N SER A 19 34.43 6.07 55.42
CA SER A 19 33.18 5.39 55.73
C SER A 19 32.01 6.39 55.70
N ALA A 20 31.03 6.13 54.84
CA ALA A 20 29.65 6.58 55.04
C ALA A 20 28.73 5.42 54.63
N PRO A 21 27.83 4.93 55.51
CA PRO A 21 26.86 3.95 55.12
C PRO A 21 25.86 4.64 54.18
N ALA A 22 25.96 4.37 52.89
CA ALA A 22 24.81 4.58 52.01
C ALA A 22 23.77 3.54 52.43
N THR A 23 22.85 3.96 53.29
CA THR A 23 21.59 3.27 53.51
C THR A 23 20.92 3.12 52.16
N LEU A 24 21.03 1.91 51.60
CA LEU A 24 20.18 1.42 50.53
C LEU A 24 18.74 1.52 51.03
N PHE A 25 18.06 2.61 50.72
CA PHE A 25 16.60 2.61 50.66
C PHE A 25 16.21 1.80 49.43
N ALA A 26 16.30 0.47 49.57
CA ALA A 26 15.52 -0.43 48.75
C ALA A 26 14.06 -0.28 49.21
N SER A 27 13.41 0.80 48.78
CA SER A 27 11.95 0.82 48.69
C SER A 27 11.60 -0.09 47.52
N GLY A 28 11.61 -1.39 47.81
CA GLY A 28 10.97 -2.40 46.98
C GLY A 28 9.48 -2.10 46.91
N LYS A 29 9.08 -1.15 46.08
CA LYS A 29 7.84 -1.30 45.36
C LYS A 29 8.12 -2.43 44.38
N ALA A 30 7.76 -3.64 44.78
CA ALA A 30 7.47 -4.68 43.80
C ALA A 30 6.67 -4.00 42.69
N PHE A 31 7.12 -4.14 41.45
CA PHE A 31 6.23 -3.99 40.32
C PHE A 31 5.17 -5.07 40.51
N VAL A 32 4.14 -4.74 41.27
CA VAL A 32 2.84 -5.33 41.08
C VAL A 32 2.50 -4.87 39.67
N SER A 33 2.76 -5.74 38.68
CA SER A 33 2.03 -5.64 37.42
C SER A 33 0.58 -5.38 37.83
N PRO A 34 -0.08 -4.32 37.34
CA PRO A 34 -1.52 -4.31 37.42
C PRO A 34 -1.92 -5.51 36.56
N VAL A 35 -2.11 -6.67 37.19
CA VAL A 35 -3.01 -7.67 36.67
C VAL A 35 -4.32 -6.89 36.60
N LEU A 36 -4.65 -6.42 35.41
CA LEU A 36 -5.87 -5.69 35.15
C LEU A 36 -7.00 -6.58 35.64
N LYS A 37 -7.72 -6.08 36.64
CA LYS A 37 -9.04 -6.57 37.00
C LYS A 37 -9.90 -6.48 35.73
N ASP A 38 -10.31 -7.65 35.25
CA ASP A 38 -11.25 -7.90 34.14
C ASP A 38 -10.93 -7.20 32.81
N SER A 39 -10.07 -7.82 31.98
CA SER A 39 -9.95 -7.49 30.55
C SER A 39 -11.00 -8.18 29.66
N LEU A 40 -12.14 -8.57 30.23
CA LEU A 40 -13.26 -9.13 29.45
C LEU A 40 -14.07 -7.99 28.83
N ILE A 41 -13.96 -7.84 27.51
CA ILE A 41 -14.74 -6.87 26.75
C ILE A 41 -15.92 -7.56 26.10
N SER A 42 -17.10 -6.93 26.16
CA SER A 42 -18.31 -7.45 25.53
C SER A 42 -19.05 -6.36 24.78
N GLY A 43 -19.78 -6.76 23.75
CA GLY A 43 -20.53 -5.84 22.89
C GLY A 43 -21.42 -6.60 21.91
N LYS A 44 -21.98 -5.88 20.94
CA LYS A 44 -22.85 -6.45 19.90
C LYS A 44 -22.56 -5.89 18.53
N VAL A 45 -22.82 -6.69 17.50
CA VAL A 45 -22.89 -6.23 16.10
C VAL A 45 -24.33 -6.37 15.62
N LEU A 46 -24.92 -5.25 15.19
CA LEU A 46 -26.35 -5.11 14.96
C LEU A 46 -26.65 -4.53 13.58
N ASP A 47 -27.77 -4.96 12.98
CA ASP A 47 -28.42 -4.34 11.83
C ASP A 47 -29.84 -3.94 12.20
N GLN A 48 -30.12 -2.64 12.28
CA GLN A 48 -31.41 -2.11 12.75
C GLN A 48 -31.89 -2.77 14.06
N GLY A 49 -30.96 -2.97 15.01
CA GLY A 49 -31.23 -3.61 16.31
C GLY A 49 -31.30 -5.14 16.31
N LYS A 50 -31.21 -5.80 15.14
CA LYS A 50 -31.12 -7.26 15.04
C LYS A 50 -29.66 -7.71 15.09
N GLY A 51 -29.37 -8.74 15.87
CA GLY A 51 -28.04 -9.33 15.96
C GLY A 51 -27.55 -9.92 14.65
N ILE A 52 -26.28 -9.67 14.31
CA ILE A 52 -25.62 -10.30 13.15
C ILE A 52 -24.69 -11.40 13.67
N LYS A 53 -24.96 -12.65 13.30
CA LYS A 53 -24.14 -13.81 13.69
C LYS A 53 -22.87 -13.92 12.87
N GLY A 54 -21.81 -14.41 13.50
CA GLY A 54 -20.60 -14.87 12.83
C GLY A 54 -19.71 -13.74 12.33
N VAL A 55 -19.89 -12.52 12.84
CA VAL A 55 -19.02 -11.39 12.54
C VAL A 55 -17.75 -11.55 13.36
N PRO A 56 -16.56 -11.61 12.74
CA PRO A 56 -15.30 -11.58 13.46
C PRO A 56 -15.11 -10.24 14.17
N VAL A 57 -14.70 -10.31 15.44
CA VAL A 57 -14.41 -9.17 16.31
C VAL A 57 -13.04 -9.40 16.93
N THR A 58 -12.18 -8.39 16.90
CA THR A 58 -10.79 -8.49 17.31
C THR A 58 -10.32 -7.28 18.10
N ASP A 59 -9.30 -7.49 18.92
CA ASP A 59 -8.52 -6.47 19.62
C ASP A 59 -7.15 -6.21 18.96
N GLY A 60 -6.87 -6.88 17.85
CA GLY A 60 -5.58 -6.93 17.16
C GLY A 60 -4.68 -8.11 17.54
N PHE A 61 -5.05 -8.88 18.55
CA PHE A 61 -4.29 -10.05 18.99
C PHE A 61 -5.10 -11.33 18.83
N ASN A 62 -6.37 -11.27 19.21
CA ASN A 62 -7.29 -12.39 19.24
C ASN A 62 -8.53 -12.08 18.40
N ILE A 63 -9.16 -13.12 17.84
CA ILE A 63 -10.42 -13.00 17.11
C ILE A 63 -11.48 -13.90 17.75
N VAL A 64 -12.68 -13.34 17.98
CA VAL A 64 -13.90 -14.07 18.35
C VAL A 64 -15.00 -13.77 17.35
N THR A 65 -16.04 -14.60 17.31
CA THR A 65 -17.19 -14.36 16.42
C THR A 65 -18.46 -14.10 17.21
N THR A 66 -19.32 -13.22 16.69
CA THR A 66 -20.63 -12.96 17.31
C THR A 66 -21.59 -14.16 17.28
N ASP A 67 -22.42 -14.26 18.32
CA ASP A 67 -23.49 -15.27 18.44
C ASP A 67 -24.74 -14.92 17.62
N HIS A 68 -25.81 -15.72 17.75
CA HIS A 68 -27.09 -15.51 17.07
C HIS A 68 -27.80 -14.20 17.43
N GLN A 69 -27.48 -13.61 18.59
CA GLN A 69 -28.00 -12.33 19.05
C GLN A 69 -27.04 -11.18 18.70
N GLY A 70 -25.98 -11.47 17.93
CA GLY A 70 -24.94 -10.52 17.55
C GLY A 70 -23.97 -10.20 18.68
N SER A 71 -24.03 -10.91 19.81
CA SER A 71 -23.22 -10.61 20.99
C SER A 71 -21.85 -11.27 20.89
N PHE A 72 -20.82 -10.63 21.44
CA PHE A 72 -19.49 -11.20 21.58
C PHE A 72 -18.92 -10.91 22.98
N SER A 73 -17.96 -11.73 23.39
CA SER A 73 -17.13 -11.52 24.56
C SER A 73 -15.70 -11.91 24.24
N LEU A 74 -14.74 -11.04 24.52
CA LEU A 74 -13.34 -11.15 24.13
C LEU A 74 -12.46 -10.85 25.34
N GLN A 75 -11.52 -11.73 25.65
CA GLN A 75 -10.46 -11.43 26.61
C GLN A 75 -9.42 -10.56 25.91
N ALA A 76 -9.46 -9.26 26.17
CA ALA A 76 -8.58 -8.31 25.50
C ALA A 76 -7.14 -8.43 25.99
N ASP A 77 -6.19 -8.42 25.05
CA ASP A 77 -4.76 -8.30 25.34
C ASP A 77 -4.50 -6.92 25.98
N PRO A 78 -3.67 -6.82 27.04
CA PRO A 78 -3.35 -5.54 27.70
C PRO A 78 -2.74 -4.47 26.78
N ARG A 79 -2.20 -4.85 25.61
CA ARG A 79 -1.63 -3.96 24.60
C ARG A 79 -2.67 -3.44 23.61
N SER A 80 -3.91 -3.93 23.65
CA SER A 80 -4.96 -3.57 22.71
C SER A 80 -5.32 -2.09 22.81
N GLU A 81 -5.41 -1.43 21.65
CA GLU A 81 -5.80 -0.02 21.56
C GLU A 81 -7.24 0.15 21.06
N PHE A 82 -7.73 -0.85 20.32
CA PHE A 82 -9.04 -0.84 19.66
C PHE A 82 -9.75 -2.17 19.83
N ILE A 83 -11.07 -2.13 19.72
CA ILE A 83 -11.90 -3.27 19.32
C ILE A 83 -12.48 -2.95 17.95
N TYR A 84 -12.43 -3.92 17.04
CA TYR A 84 -12.88 -3.71 15.67
C TYR A 84 -13.41 -4.98 15.05
N ILE A 85 -14.14 -4.83 13.95
CA ILE A 85 -14.83 -5.94 13.28
C ILE A 85 -14.31 -6.13 11.86
N THR A 86 -14.30 -7.39 11.43
CA THR A 86 -14.24 -7.70 10.00
C THR A 86 -15.64 -7.47 9.42
N ILE A 87 -15.81 -6.38 8.66
CA ILE A 87 -17.13 -6.04 8.10
C ILE A 87 -17.63 -7.22 7.25
N PRO A 88 -18.82 -7.80 7.53
CA PRO A 88 -19.36 -8.92 6.76
C PRO A 88 -19.82 -8.47 5.37
N ALA A 89 -19.73 -9.37 4.38
CA ALA A 89 -20.27 -9.13 3.05
C ALA A 89 -21.77 -8.83 3.09
N GLY A 90 -22.25 -8.01 2.14
CA GLY A 90 -23.64 -7.57 2.06
C GLY A 90 -24.00 -6.40 2.97
N TYR A 91 -23.02 -5.72 3.57
CA TYR A 91 -23.21 -4.54 4.43
C TYR A 91 -22.50 -3.29 3.89
N GLU A 92 -23.08 -2.13 4.16
CA GLU A 92 -22.48 -0.83 3.84
C GLU A 92 -21.21 -0.62 4.67
N PHE A 93 -20.25 0.08 4.08
CA PHE A 93 -19.09 0.57 4.81
C PHE A 93 -19.43 1.94 5.39
N ASN A 94 -19.74 1.99 6.68
CA ASN A 94 -19.87 3.25 7.41
C ASN A 94 -18.57 4.04 7.26
N HIS A 95 -18.66 5.36 7.10
CA HIS A 95 -17.48 6.20 7.00
C HIS A 95 -17.75 7.63 7.49
N GLU A 96 -16.70 8.31 7.93
CA GLU A 96 -16.70 9.74 8.25
C GLU A 96 -15.71 10.45 7.35
N SER A 97 -16.17 11.41 6.54
CA SER A 97 -15.33 12.15 5.59
C SER A 97 -14.46 11.25 4.69
N GLY A 98 -15.04 10.14 4.22
CA GLY A 98 -14.35 9.13 3.41
C GLY A 98 -13.51 8.12 4.20
N ILE A 99 -13.38 8.20 5.53
CA ILE A 99 -12.61 7.22 6.33
C ILE A 99 -13.53 6.14 6.88
N ALA A 100 -13.29 4.89 6.51
CA ALA A 100 -14.10 3.74 6.95
C ALA A 100 -14.13 3.61 8.48
N GLN A 101 -15.31 3.36 9.04
CA GLN A 101 -15.57 3.24 10.47
C GLN A 101 -15.98 1.81 10.82
N PHE A 102 -15.03 1.04 11.35
CA PHE A 102 -15.22 -0.37 11.75
C PHE A 102 -14.55 -0.69 13.09
N TYR A 103 -14.05 0.32 13.79
CA TYR A 103 -13.29 0.20 15.02
C TYR A 103 -13.82 1.15 16.09
N LYS A 104 -13.47 0.85 17.35
CA LYS A 104 -13.70 1.71 18.50
C LYS A 104 -12.48 1.66 19.41
N PRO A 105 -11.94 2.81 19.85
CA PRO A 105 -10.88 2.82 20.86
C PRO A 105 -11.33 2.12 22.14
N ILE A 106 -10.43 1.44 22.84
CA ILE A 106 -10.74 0.78 24.13
C ILE A 106 -11.33 1.78 25.14
N ALA A 107 -10.86 3.02 25.11
CA ALA A 107 -11.35 4.10 25.95
C ALA A 107 -12.83 4.47 25.73
N ALA A 108 -13.46 4.02 24.64
CA ALA A 108 -14.87 4.30 24.36
C ALA A 108 -15.81 3.63 25.38
N GLY A 109 -15.44 2.48 25.94
CA GLY A 109 -16.23 1.74 26.94
C GLY A 109 -17.56 1.13 26.44
N ASP A 110 -17.99 1.44 25.22
CA ASP A 110 -19.14 0.85 24.53
C ASP A 110 -18.67 0.20 23.22
N PHE A 111 -18.87 -1.11 23.08
CA PHE A 111 -18.38 -1.89 21.93
C PHE A 111 -19.52 -2.44 21.07
N ASN A 112 -20.58 -1.63 20.89
CA ASN A 112 -21.67 -1.94 19.98
C ASN A 112 -21.44 -1.35 18.58
N PHE A 113 -21.42 -2.20 17.56
CA PHE A 113 -21.30 -1.84 16.15
C PHE A 113 -22.67 -1.91 15.48
N SER A 114 -23.04 -0.85 14.77
CA SER A 114 -24.25 -0.82 13.95
C SER A 114 -23.88 -0.82 12.48
N LEU A 115 -24.28 -1.87 11.77
CA LEU A 115 -24.12 -2.01 10.34
C LEU A 115 -25.46 -1.81 9.64
N LYS A 116 -25.41 -1.45 8.36
CA LYS A 116 -26.59 -1.34 7.51
C LYS A 116 -26.45 -2.30 6.36
N ARG A 117 -27.39 -3.24 6.24
CA ARG A 117 -27.41 -4.19 5.12
C ARG A 117 -27.62 -3.44 3.79
N LEU A 118 -26.86 -3.84 2.77
CA LEU A 118 -27.01 -3.32 1.42
C LEU A 118 -28.35 -3.75 0.81
N ALA A 119 -28.95 -2.87 0.02
CA ALA A 119 -30.19 -3.15 -0.70
C ALA A 119 -30.00 -4.06 -1.93
N LYS A 120 -28.74 -4.28 -2.34
CA LYS A 120 -28.34 -5.13 -3.47
C LYS A 120 -27.22 -6.06 -3.03
N ASP A 121 -27.06 -7.15 -3.78
CA ASP A 121 -25.90 -8.00 -3.70
C ASP A 121 -24.62 -7.23 -4.07
N ASP A 122 -23.51 -7.59 -3.43
CA ASP A 122 -22.21 -6.92 -3.54
C ASP A 122 -21.13 -7.78 -4.22
N ASN A 123 -21.51 -8.86 -4.90
CA ASN A 123 -20.59 -9.65 -5.72
C ASN A 123 -20.03 -8.86 -6.91
N GLU A 124 -20.67 -7.77 -7.30
CA GLU A 124 -20.14 -6.81 -8.28
C GLU A 124 -19.88 -5.47 -7.62
N HIS A 125 -18.62 -5.05 -7.64
CA HIS A 125 -18.18 -3.79 -7.06
C HIS A 125 -16.85 -3.34 -7.65
N ILE A 126 -16.52 -2.09 -7.41
CA ILE A 126 -15.26 -1.46 -7.81
C ILE A 126 -14.45 -1.16 -6.56
N PHE A 127 -13.13 -1.26 -6.67
CA PHE A 127 -12.24 -0.61 -5.71
C PHE A 127 -11.09 0.12 -6.40
N VAL A 128 -10.64 1.20 -5.78
CA VAL A 128 -9.50 1.99 -6.24
C VAL A 128 -8.37 1.90 -5.23
N VAL A 129 -7.13 1.91 -5.71
CA VAL A 129 -5.94 1.87 -4.85
C VAL A 129 -5.08 3.10 -5.13
N TRP A 130 -5.11 4.03 -4.19
CA TRP A 130 -4.18 5.14 -4.13
C TRP A 130 -2.91 4.69 -3.42
N ALA A 131 -1.76 5.08 -3.93
CA ALA A 131 -0.47 4.85 -3.29
C ALA A 131 0.33 6.15 -3.28
N ASP A 132 1.05 6.39 -2.20
CA ASP A 132 2.01 7.48 -2.06
C ASP A 132 1.48 8.87 -2.49
N PRO A 133 0.38 9.40 -1.88
CA PRO A 133 0.04 10.81 -2.03
C PRO A 133 1.16 11.73 -1.54
N GLN A 134 1.91 11.32 -0.50
CA GLN A 134 3.08 12.00 0.07
C GLN A 134 2.97 13.53 0.08
N ILE A 135 1.90 14.01 0.68
CA ILE A 135 1.66 15.45 0.78
C ILE A 135 2.71 16.02 1.74
N GLN A 136 3.54 16.94 1.27
CA GLN A 136 4.59 17.57 2.07
C GLN A 136 4.30 19.05 2.30
N THR A 137 3.73 19.72 1.32
CA THR A 137 3.49 21.17 1.33
C THR A 137 2.01 21.50 1.14
N ASP A 138 1.65 22.76 1.39
CA ASP A 138 0.29 23.24 1.08
C ASP A 138 0.02 23.24 -0.44
N ALA A 139 1.07 23.34 -1.27
CA ALA A 139 0.93 23.21 -2.73
C ALA A 139 0.56 21.77 -3.13
N ASP A 140 1.19 20.77 -2.52
CA ASP A 140 0.84 19.35 -2.73
C ASP A 140 -0.59 19.08 -2.27
N ALA A 141 -0.99 19.66 -1.13
CA ALA A 141 -2.35 19.58 -0.62
C ALA A 141 -3.34 20.16 -1.65
N GLN A 142 -3.04 21.33 -2.22
CA GLN A 142 -3.87 21.90 -3.28
C GLN A 142 -3.89 21.02 -4.54
N ASN A 143 -2.78 20.39 -4.91
CA ASN A 143 -2.74 19.47 -6.05
C ASN A 143 -3.68 18.28 -5.86
N ILE A 144 -3.66 17.61 -4.71
CA ILE A 144 -4.58 16.49 -4.48
C ILE A 144 -6.04 16.95 -4.37
N LEU A 145 -6.30 18.14 -3.83
CA LEU A 145 -7.65 18.70 -3.69
C LEU A 145 -8.25 19.11 -5.03
N THR A 146 -7.43 19.55 -5.99
CA THR A 146 -7.88 20.10 -7.28
C THR A 146 -7.70 19.14 -8.46
N GLN A 147 -6.92 18.08 -8.30
CA GLN A 147 -6.63 17.11 -9.36
C GLN A 147 -7.07 15.69 -8.98
N ALA A 148 -6.42 15.06 -8.00
CA ALA A 148 -6.66 13.65 -7.66
C ALA A 148 -8.09 13.38 -7.13
N GLY A 149 -8.56 14.21 -6.18
CA GLY A 149 -9.92 14.13 -5.64
C GLY A 149 -11.00 14.30 -6.72
N PRO A 150 -10.97 15.38 -7.53
CA PRO A 150 -11.89 15.56 -8.65
C PRO A 150 -11.81 14.47 -9.72
N ASP A 151 -10.62 13.91 -9.99
CA ASP A 151 -10.48 12.78 -10.92
C ASP A 151 -11.20 11.52 -10.40
N LEU A 152 -11.13 11.24 -9.10
CA LEU A 152 -11.90 10.17 -8.47
C LEU A 152 -13.41 10.42 -8.52
N VAL A 153 -13.86 11.66 -8.33
CA VAL A 153 -15.28 12.04 -8.51
C VAL A 153 -15.72 11.78 -9.96
N LYS A 154 -14.90 12.16 -10.94
CA LYS A 154 -15.16 11.90 -12.36
C LYS A 154 -15.21 10.40 -12.65
N LEU A 155 -14.26 9.62 -12.12
CA LEU A 155 -14.23 8.16 -12.25
C LEU A 155 -15.53 7.55 -11.72
N LYS A 156 -15.91 7.87 -10.48
CA LYS A 156 -17.14 7.37 -9.84
C LYS A 156 -18.37 7.66 -10.70
N SER A 157 -18.45 8.88 -11.23
CA SER A 157 -19.57 9.33 -12.06
C SER A 157 -19.63 8.64 -13.44
N GLY A 158 -18.53 8.02 -13.87
CA GLY A 158 -18.47 7.22 -15.09
C GLY A 158 -19.06 5.81 -14.93
N TYR A 159 -19.26 5.34 -13.70
CA TYR A 159 -19.96 4.07 -13.43
C TYR A 159 -21.47 4.28 -13.26
N PRO A 160 -22.30 3.25 -13.51
CA PRO A 160 -23.74 3.32 -13.28
C PRO A 160 -24.09 3.76 -11.86
N GLU A 161 -25.17 4.52 -11.70
CA GLU A 161 -25.67 4.92 -10.38
C GLU A 161 -25.94 3.69 -9.49
N GLY A 162 -25.55 3.77 -8.22
CA GLY A 162 -25.64 2.64 -7.29
C GLY A 162 -24.56 1.57 -7.47
N THR A 163 -23.55 1.79 -8.31
CA THR A 163 -22.33 0.97 -8.30
C THR A 163 -21.66 1.07 -6.93
N LEU A 164 -21.34 -0.08 -6.34
CA LEU A 164 -20.66 -0.13 -5.05
C LEU A 164 -19.17 0.14 -5.29
N ILE A 165 -18.64 1.21 -4.71
CA ILE A 165 -17.23 1.58 -4.83
C ILE A 165 -16.64 1.74 -3.43
N HIS A 166 -15.38 1.37 -3.25
CA HIS A 166 -14.57 1.70 -2.08
C HIS A 166 -13.15 2.06 -2.52
N GLY A 167 -12.39 2.73 -1.65
CA GLY A 167 -10.99 3.07 -1.89
C GLY A 167 -10.07 2.40 -0.89
N ILE A 168 -8.82 2.26 -1.28
CA ILE A 168 -7.73 1.81 -0.43
C ILE A 168 -6.59 2.81 -0.64
N CYS A 169 -5.93 3.24 0.44
CA CYS A 169 -4.68 3.98 0.36
C CYS A 169 -3.55 3.09 0.90
N ALA A 170 -2.62 2.71 0.03
CA ALA A 170 -1.50 1.82 0.33
C ALA A 170 -0.31 2.58 0.96
N GLY A 171 -0.57 3.42 1.96
CA GLY A 171 0.45 4.14 2.74
C GLY A 171 1.05 5.38 2.10
N ASP A 172 1.92 6.00 2.89
CA ASP A 172 2.63 7.25 2.62
C ASP A 172 1.67 8.38 2.23
N ILE A 173 0.69 8.58 3.09
CA ILE A 173 -0.36 9.59 2.92
C ILE A 173 0.26 10.99 2.95
N VAL A 174 1.18 11.23 3.89
CA VAL A 174 1.94 12.49 3.99
C VAL A 174 3.43 12.20 4.01
N TRP A 175 4.24 13.23 3.79
CA TRP A 175 5.70 13.15 3.95
C TRP A 175 6.11 13.62 5.36
N ASP A 176 5.77 12.85 6.40
CA ASP A 176 5.97 13.19 7.82
C ASP A 176 5.21 14.44 8.31
N GLN A 177 4.33 15.00 7.49
CA GLN A 177 3.60 16.24 7.76
C GLN A 177 2.16 15.97 8.21
N PHE A 178 1.99 15.39 9.41
CA PHE A 178 0.68 14.94 9.93
C PHE A 178 -0.42 16.01 9.93
N ARG A 179 -0.07 17.30 9.95
CA ARG A 179 -1.02 18.41 9.79
C ARG A 179 -1.82 18.35 8.48
N LEU A 180 -1.31 17.64 7.47
CA LEU A 180 -1.87 17.51 6.12
C LEU A 180 -2.79 16.29 5.98
N PHE A 181 -2.93 15.43 7.01
CA PHE A 181 -3.95 14.37 7.00
C PHE A 181 -5.36 14.92 6.82
N LYS A 182 -5.64 16.14 7.29
CA LYS A 182 -6.92 16.82 7.06
C LYS A 182 -7.17 17.11 5.58
N ASP A 183 -6.13 17.45 4.82
CA ASP A 183 -6.21 17.81 3.41
C ASP A 183 -6.37 16.55 2.56
N TYR A 184 -5.67 15.47 2.93
CA TYR A 184 -5.91 14.14 2.41
C TYR A 184 -7.38 13.69 2.60
N LYS A 185 -7.88 13.73 3.86
CA LYS A 185 -9.27 13.39 4.19
C LYS A 185 -10.27 14.21 3.38
N SER A 186 -9.99 15.50 3.22
CA SER A 186 -10.82 16.40 2.41
C SER A 186 -10.81 16.04 0.93
N SER A 187 -9.67 15.61 0.37
CA SER A 187 -9.55 15.18 -1.04
C SER A 187 -10.35 13.92 -1.33
N ILE A 188 -10.13 12.84 -0.57
CA ILE A 188 -10.86 11.57 -0.79
C ILE A 188 -12.36 11.73 -0.48
N GLY A 189 -12.70 12.59 0.50
CA GLY A 189 -14.07 12.87 0.92
C GLY A 189 -14.93 13.51 -0.17
N GLN A 190 -14.34 14.16 -1.18
CA GLN A 190 -15.09 14.75 -2.30
C GLN A 190 -15.91 13.72 -3.07
N SER A 191 -15.43 12.47 -3.14
CA SER A 191 -16.11 11.38 -3.86
C SER A 191 -17.29 10.78 -3.10
N GLY A 192 -17.32 10.96 -1.77
CA GLY A 192 -18.25 10.27 -0.86
C GLY A 192 -18.08 8.75 -0.84
N ILE A 193 -16.92 8.24 -1.28
CA ILE A 193 -16.59 6.81 -1.24
C ILE A 193 -15.84 6.51 0.07
N PRO A 194 -16.12 5.38 0.76
CA PRO A 194 -15.35 4.93 1.91
C PRO A 194 -13.96 4.45 1.49
N PHE A 195 -12.92 4.91 2.19
CA PHE A 195 -11.53 4.50 2.03
C PHE A 195 -11.02 3.77 3.28
N PHE A 196 -10.21 2.75 3.03
CA PHE A 196 -9.41 2.01 3.98
C PHE A 196 -7.94 2.44 3.85
N GLN A 197 -7.25 2.71 4.96
CA GLN A 197 -5.87 3.20 4.94
C GLN A 197 -4.90 2.15 5.47
N VAL A 198 -3.77 2.03 4.80
CA VAL A 198 -2.55 1.37 5.26
C VAL A 198 -1.57 2.48 5.67
N ILE A 199 -0.77 2.22 6.70
CA ILE A 199 0.28 3.13 7.15
C ILE A 199 1.52 2.98 6.25
N GLY A 200 2.16 4.09 5.86
CA GLY A 200 3.47 4.05 5.22
C GLY A 200 4.60 4.53 6.12
N ASN A 201 5.84 4.46 5.62
CA ASN A 201 7.01 4.84 6.40
C ASN A 201 7.11 6.34 6.69
N HIS A 202 6.42 7.18 5.92
CA HIS A 202 6.30 8.61 6.19
C HIS A 202 5.09 8.98 7.06
N ASP A 203 4.27 7.99 7.43
CA ASP A 203 3.14 8.15 8.33
C ASP A 203 3.48 7.79 9.79
N MET A 204 4.75 7.44 10.07
CA MET A 204 5.23 7.03 11.39
C MET A 204 5.66 8.19 12.30
N ASP A 205 5.31 8.12 13.58
CA ASP A 205 5.91 8.90 14.66
C ASP A 205 7.40 8.53 14.81
N LEU A 206 8.29 9.49 14.57
CA LEU A 206 9.75 9.27 14.59
C LEU A 206 10.40 9.61 15.96
N ASP A 207 9.65 10.23 16.87
CA ASP A 207 10.13 10.70 18.18
C ASP A 207 9.92 9.67 19.31
N VAL A 208 9.60 8.43 18.93
CA VAL A 208 9.34 7.31 19.85
C VAL A 208 10.52 6.35 19.93
N ARG A 209 10.50 5.47 20.94
CA ARG A 209 11.63 4.57 21.25
C ARG A 209 11.57 3.23 20.51
N THR A 210 10.37 2.78 20.14
CA THR A 210 10.12 1.44 19.56
C THR A 210 9.02 1.53 18.52
N ASP A 211 8.95 0.49 17.68
CA ASP A 211 7.91 0.30 16.68
C ASP A 211 6.48 0.30 17.26
N ASP A 212 6.28 -0.21 18.47
CA ASP A 212 4.94 -0.28 19.10
C ASP A 212 4.21 1.08 19.15
N LEU A 213 4.97 2.18 19.18
CA LEU A 213 4.44 3.55 19.26
C LEU A 213 4.59 4.33 17.95
N SER A 214 5.19 3.76 16.91
CA SER A 214 5.45 4.44 15.63
C SER A 214 4.15 4.77 14.89
N ALA A 215 3.11 3.98 15.04
CA ALA A 215 1.83 4.19 14.37
C ALA A 215 0.82 5.07 15.15
N ARG A 216 1.22 5.71 16.27
CA ARG A 216 0.29 6.38 17.19
C ARG A 216 -0.57 7.45 16.52
N THR A 217 0.04 8.37 15.78
CA THR A 217 -0.65 9.51 15.16
C THR A 217 -1.49 9.05 13.96
N PHE A 218 -1.01 8.07 13.20
CA PHE A 218 -1.79 7.38 12.18
C PHE A 218 -3.06 6.77 12.78
N LYS A 219 -2.92 5.98 13.86
CA LYS A 219 -4.02 5.29 14.52
C LYS A 219 -5.09 6.23 15.07
N GLN A 220 -4.68 7.39 15.61
CA GLN A 220 -5.61 8.44 16.04
C GLN A 220 -6.46 9.01 14.89
N ASN A 221 -5.96 8.94 13.66
CA ASN A 221 -6.61 9.52 12.49
C ASN A 221 -7.39 8.51 11.64
N PHE A 222 -6.97 7.24 11.63
CA PHE A 222 -7.43 6.24 10.66
C PHE A 222 -7.82 4.89 11.30
N GLY A 223 -7.54 4.68 12.59
CA GLY A 223 -7.88 3.44 13.29
C GLY A 223 -6.74 2.42 13.36
N PRO A 224 -7.04 1.12 13.57
CA PRO A 224 -6.01 0.09 13.69
C PRO A 224 -5.12 0.03 12.42
N SER A 225 -3.83 -0.28 12.57
CA SER A 225 -2.88 -0.32 11.44
C SER A 225 -2.94 -1.60 10.61
N TYR A 226 -3.64 -2.63 11.09
CA TYR A 226 -3.98 -3.84 10.36
C TYR A 226 -5.40 -4.28 10.71
N TYR A 227 -6.12 -4.83 9.73
CA TYR A 227 -7.53 -5.20 9.85
C TYR A 227 -7.99 -5.96 8.60
N ALA A 228 -9.22 -6.47 8.64
CA ALA A 228 -9.86 -7.13 7.50
C ALA A 228 -11.30 -6.63 7.29
N TYR A 229 -11.83 -6.86 6.08
CA TYR A 229 -13.24 -6.64 5.74
C TYR A 229 -13.63 -7.50 4.54
N ASN A 230 -14.93 -7.71 4.35
CA ASN A 230 -15.45 -8.47 3.22
C ASN A 230 -16.33 -7.59 2.33
N ARG A 231 -16.29 -7.85 1.03
CA ARG A 231 -17.30 -7.39 0.06
C ARG A 231 -17.52 -8.45 -1.00
N GLY A 232 -18.77 -8.85 -1.21
CA GLY A 232 -19.12 -9.93 -2.13
C GLY A 232 -18.39 -11.22 -1.74
N LYS A 233 -17.64 -11.80 -2.68
CA LYS A 233 -16.84 -13.02 -2.47
C LYS A 233 -15.35 -12.76 -2.24
N ILE A 234 -14.97 -11.50 -1.99
CA ILE A 234 -13.58 -11.11 -1.77
C ILE A 234 -13.37 -10.81 -0.28
N HIS A 235 -12.27 -11.34 0.24
CA HIS A 235 -11.79 -11.05 1.57
C HIS A 235 -10.62 -10.06 1.46
N TYR A 236 -10.74 -8.92 2.13
CA TYR A 236 -9.75 -7.84 2.09
C TYR A 236 -9.00 -7.79 3.41
N VAL A 237 -7.68 -7.61 3.33
CA VAL A 237 -6.78 -7.50 4.47
C VAL A 237 -5.89 -6.27 4.29
N ALA A 238 -5.68 -5.52 5.35
CA ALA A 238 -4.64 -4.50 5.47
C ALA A 238 -3.62 -4.95 6.52
N LEU A 239 -2.33 -4.90 6.20
CA LEU A 239 -1.24 -5.17 7.15
C LEU A 239 -0.30 -3.97 7.26
N ASP A 240 0.32 -3.84 8.43
CA ASP A 240 1.36 -2.87 8.73
C ASP A 240 2.73 -3.55 8.64
N ASP A 241 3.41 -3.36 7.52
CA ASP A 241 4.71 -3.98 7.26
C ASP A 241 5.89 -3.02 7.47
N VAL A 242 5.63 -1.82 7.98
CA VAL A 242 6.67 -0.82 8.23
C VAL A 242 7.18 -0.95 9.66
N PHE A 243 8.30 -1.65 9.84
CA PHE A 243 8.88 -1.88 11.16
C PHE A 243 9.95 -0.83 11.51
N PHE A 244 9.63 0.07 12.44
CA PHE A 244 10.51 1.15 12.88
C PHE A 244 11.64 0.66 13.80
N LEU A 245 12.88 1.07 13.51
CA LEU A 245 14.07 0.66 14.28
C LEU A 245 14.40 1.56 15.49
N GLY A 246 13.57 2.56 15.80
CA GLY A 246 13.77 3.41 16.98
C GLY A 246 14.92 4.42 16.84
N THR A 247 15.43 4.64 15.62
CA THR A 247 16.56 5.54 15.37
C THR A 247 16.41 6.31 14.07
N GLY A 248 16.29 7.64 14.19
CA GLY A 248 16.07 8.53 13.05
C GLY A 248 14.81 8.13 12.28
N ARG A 249 14.97 7.87 10.97
CA ARG A 249 13.91 7.42 10.06
C ARG A 249 14.08 5.97 9.62
N ARG A 250 14.87 5.17 10.35
CA ARG A 250 15.24 3.84 9.87
C ARG A 250 14.11 2.86 10.14
N TYR A 251 13.70 2.15 9.10
CA TYR A 251 12.72 1.07 9.15
C TYR A 251 13.21 -0.10 8.28
N ILE A 252 12.49 -1.21 8.38
CA ILE A 252 12.58 -2.34 7.46
C ILE A 252 11.17 -2.79 7.10
N GLY A 253 10.99 -3.40 5.93
CA GLY A 253 9.81 -4.17 5.61
C GLY A 253 9.78 -5.45 6.46
N TYR A 254 8.85 -5.56 7.40
CA TYR A 254 8.75 -6.71 8.29
C TYR A 254 7.37 -6.84 8.93
N LEU A 255 6.78 -8.03 8.83
CA LEU A 255 5.52 -8.35 9.51
C LEU A 255 5.80 -8.95 10.88
N THR A 256 5.24 -8.36 11.94
CA THR A 256 5.41 -8.88 13.30
C THR A 256 4.71 -10.23 13.48
N GLU A 257 5.22 -11.06 14.40
CA GLU A 257 4.59 -12.35 14.71
C GLU A 257 3.12 -12.19 15.14
N ASN A 258 2.80 -11.12 15.88
CA ASN A 258 1.42 -10.84 16.28
C ASN A 258 0.52 -10.66 15.05
N GLN A 259 0.96 -9.95 14.01
CA GLN A 259 0.19 -9.74 12.79
C GLN A 259 0.06 -11.03 11.96
N LEU A 260 1.11 -11.82 11.86
CA LEU A 260 1.06 -13.12 11.17
C LEU A 260 0.09 -14.08 11.87
N HIS A 261 0.17 -14.17 13.21
CA HIS A 261 -0.74 -14.97 14.00
C HIS A 261 -2.20 -14.49 13.94
N TRP A 262 -2.40 -13.16 13.95
CA TRP A 262 -3.71 -12.55 13.77
C TRP A 262 -4.29 -12.88 12.37
N LEU A 263 -3.47 -12.83 11.32
CA LEU A 263 -3.86 -13.17 9.96
C LEU A 263 -4.24 -14.65 9.84
N GLU A 264 -3.51 -15.56 10.49
CA GLU A 264 -3.87 -16.98 10.55
C GLU A 264 -5.24 -17.20 11.20
N GLN A 265 -5.54 -16.48 12.28
CA GLN A 265 -6.86 -16.53 12.93
C GLN A 265 -7.95 -16.00 11.99
N ASP A 266 -7.74 -14.85 11.35
CA ASP A 266 -8.73 -14.23 10.46
C ASP A 266 -9.04 -15.13 9.26
N LEU A 267 -7.99 -15.63 8.59
CA LEU A 267 -8.14 -16.53 7.45
C LEU A 267 -8.68 -17.93 7.85
N SER A 268 -8.62 -18.34 9.12
CA SER A 268 -9.25 -19.58 9.56
C SER A 268 -10.78 -19.58 9.38
N HIS A 269 -11.38 -18.39 9.27
CA HIS A 269 -12.80 -18.18 9.00
C HIS A 269 -13.12 -18.02 7.51
N VAL A 270 -12.10 -17.98 6.65
CA VAL A 270 -12.24 -17.76 5.21
C VAL A 270 -12.14 -19.10 4.47
N PRO A 271 -13.10 -19.45 3.60
CA PRO A 271 -13.03 -20.70 2.83
C PRO A 271 -11.78 -20.75 1.96
N LEU A 272 -11.12 -21.91 1.90
CA LEU A 272 -9.98 -22.13 1.00
C LEU A 272 -10.36 -21.83 -0.46
N GLY A 273 -9.42 -21.28 -1.24
CA GLY A 273 -9.65 -20.86 -2.62
C GLY A 273 -10.43 -19.55 -2.78
N THR A 274 -10.86 -18.90 -1.68
CA THR A 274 -11.38 -17.53 -1.71
C THR A 274 -10.31 -16.58 -2.27
N THR A 275 -10.76 -15.53 -2.96
CA THR A 275 -9.87 -14.45 -3.39
C THR A 275 -9.59 -13.53 -2.22
N VAL A 276 -8.30 -13.43 -1.85
CA VAL A 276 -7.79 -12.56 -0.79
C VAL A 276 -7.06 -11.38 -1.44
N VAL A 277 -7.54 -10.17 -1.18
CA VAL A 277 -6.85 -8.93 -1.55
C VAL A 277 -6.17 -8.39 -0.31
N LEU A 278 -4.84 -8.46 -0.27
CA LEU A 278 -4.03 -7.98 0.83
C LEU A 278 -3.35 -6.68 0.43
N THR A 279 -3.48 -5.63 1.22
CA THR A 279 -2.78 -4.36 1.02
C THR A 279 -1.78 -4.15 2.15
N LEU A 280 -0.57 -3.76 1.78
CA LEU A 280 0.51 -3.34 2.68
C LEU A 280 1.28 -2.20 2.00
N HIS A 281 2.23 -1.57 2.67
CA HIS A 281 2.91 -0.43 2.08
C HIS A 281 4.15 -0.84 1.28
N ILE A 282 5.07 -1.57 1.91
CA ILE A 282 6.35 -1.98 1.32
C ILE A 282 6.12 -3.27 0.50
N PRO A 283 6.37 -3.32 -0.81
CA PRO A 283 6.10 -4.51 -1.61
C PRO A 283 6.70 -5.79 -1.00
N THR A 284 5.99 -6.90 -1.08
CA THR A 284 6.58 -8.20 -0.70
C THR A 284 7.58 -8.68 -1.73
N ASN A 285 7.49 -8.24 -2.99
CA ASN A 285 8.48 -8.52 -4.01
C ASN A 285 8.52 -7.39 -5.05
N THR A 286 9.69 -7.15 -5.62
CA THR A 286 9.86 -6.25 -6.76
C THR A 286 10.88 -6.81 -7.74
N GLY A 287 10.84 -6.35 -8.99
CA GLY A 287 11.83 -6.71 -10.01
C GLY A 287 13.21 -6.08 -9.79
N GLN A 288 13.40 -5.23 -8.78
CA GLN A 288 14.61 -4.42 -8.60
C GLN A 288 15.87 -5.26 -8.43
N LYS A 289 15.85 -6.31 -7.59
CA LYS A 289 17.03 -7.18 -7.39
C LYS A 289 17.54 -7.76 -8.70
N ARG A 290 16.62 -8.19 -9.57
CA ARG A 290 16.95 -8.69 -10.93
C ARG A 290 17.44 -7.55 -11.83
N ARG A 291 16.70 -6.44 -11.92
CA ARG A 291 17.01 -5.28 -12.79
C ARG A 291 18.40 -4.70 -12.53
N TYR A 292 18.84 -4.69 -11.27
CA TYR A 292 20.10 -4.10 -10.83
C TYR A 292 21.17 -5.14 -10.45
N GLU A 293 20.93 -6.43 -10.69
CA GLU A 293 21.86 -7.53 -10.37
C GLU A 293 22.36 -7.50 -8.91
N LEU A 294 21.46 -7.17 -7.98
CA LEU A 294 21.78 -7.06 -6.57
C LEU A 294 21.96 -8.45 -5.96
N LYS A 295 22.90 -8.57 -5.02
CA LYS A 295 23.12 -9.82 -4.28
C LYS A 295 21.93 -10.14 -3.37
N GLU A 296 21.41 -9.13 -2.71
CA GLU A 296 20.30 -9.23 -1.75
C GLU A 296 19.27 -8.13 -2.02
N ASP A 297 18.04 -8.37 -1.58
CA ASP A 297 17.02 -7.33 -1.56
C ASP A 297 17.39 -6.25 -0.54
N ASP A 298 16.96 -5.02 -0.82
CA ASP A 298 17.00 -3.96 0.19
C ASP A 298 15.87 -4.15 1.19
N ILE A 299 16.23 -4.35 2.44
CA ILE A 299 15.31 -4.59 3.55
C ILE A 299 14.36 -3.41 3.81
N ALA A 300 14.66 -2.21 3.31
CA ALA A 300 13.74 -1.08 3.38
C ALA A 300 12.71 -1.09 2.24
N ASN A 301 13.04 -1.69 1.09
CA ASN A 301 12.20 -1.66 -0.12
C ASN A 301 11.40 -2.96 -0.34
N VAL A 302 11.68 -4.01 0.44
CA VAL A 302 10.98 -5.29 0.31
C VAL A 302 10.79 -5.98 1.67
N VAL A 303 9.62 -6.60 1.89
CA VAL A 303 9.31 -7.29 3.15
C VAL A 303 10.25 -8.48 3.39
N SER A 304 11.02 -8.40 4.47
CA SER A 304 12.10 -9.35 4.79
C SER A 304 11.61 -10.76 5.09
N ASN A 305 10.46 -10.91 5.75
CA ASN A 305 9.88 -12.19 6.15
C ASN A 305 8.68 -12.63 5.28
N ARG A 306 8.58 -12.11 4.05
CA ARG A 306 7.50 -12.39 3.07
C ARG A 306 7.17 -13.88 2.88
N GLU A 307 8.16 -14.76 3.02
CA GLU A 307 7.96 -16.21 2.85
C GLU A 307 6.97 -16.80 3.86
N GLN A 308 6.86 -16.20 5.06
CA GLN A 308 5.84 -16.64 6.01
C GLN A 308 4.45 -16.20 5.57
N LEU A 309 4.31 -14.97 5.08
CA LEU A 309 3.08 -14.48 4.48
C LEU A 309 2.65 -15.35 3.29
N TYR A 310 3.58 -15.69 2.39
CA TYR A 310 3.28 -16.55 1.24
C TYR A 310 2.79 -17.94 1.62
N LYS A 311 3.30 -18.52 2.72
CA LYS A 311 2.80 -19.80 3.23
C LYS A 311 1.35 -19.69 3.73
N ILE A 312 1.04 -18.62 4.46
CA ILE A 312 -0.31 -18.35 4.96
C ILE A 312 -1.29 -18.16 3.79
N LEU A 313 -0.87 -17.43 2.75
CA LEU A 313 -1.71 -17.12 1.58
C LEU A 313 -1.81 -18.23 0.54
N LYS A 314 -0.91 -19.22 0.57
CA LYS A 314 -0.83 -20.30 -0.43
C LYS A 314 -2.17 -20.99 -0.75
N PRO A 315 -3.09 -21.24 0.21
CA PRO A 315 -4.39 -21.87 -0.06
C PRO A 315 -5.42 -21.00 -0.78
N TYR A 316 -5.12 -19.72 -1.04
CA TYR A 316 -6.05 -18.71 -1.56
C TYR A 316 -5.59 -18.18 -2.92
N GLN A 317 -6.50 -17.59 -3.69
CA GLN A 317 -6.08 -16.73 -4.80
C GLN A 317 -5.69 -15.38 -4.19
N SER A 318 -4.43 -14.98 -4.28
CA SER A 318 -3.94 -13.78 -3.57
C SER A 318 -3.55 -12.64 -4.51
N TYR A 319 -3.99 -11.44 -4.16
CA TYR A 319 -3.58 -10.18 -4.77
C TYR A 319 -2.95 -9.32 -3.67
N ILE A 320 -1.63 -9.15 -3.71
CA ILE A 320 -0.89 -8.29 -2.79
C ILE A 320 -0.69 -6.94 -3.48
N LEU A 321 -1.23 -5.89 -2.87
CA LEU A 321 -1.28 -4.53 -3.40
C LEU A 321 -0.38 -3.65 -2.52
N SER A 322 0.53 -2.91 -3.15
CA SER A 322 1.49 -2.07 -2.42
C SER A 322 1.77 -0.74 -3.10
N GLY A 323 2.45 0.16 -2.38
CA GLY A 323 2.93 1.45 -2.87
C GLY A 323 4.45 1.55 -2.67
N HIS A 324 4.89 2.57 -1.93
CA HIS A 324 6.23 2.79 -1.36
C HIS A 324 7.31 3.16 -2.39
N THR A 325 7.28 2.48 -3.52
CA THR A 325 8.38 2.51 -4.47
C THR A 325 8.23 3.58 -5.52
N HIS A 326 7.07 4.21 -5.70
CA HIS A 326 6.80 5.22 -6.74
C HIS A 326 7.00 4.72 -8.18
N PHE A 327 6.84 3.44 -8.45
CA PHE A 327 6.77 2.88 -9.81
C PHE A 327 5.60 1.91 -9.94
N ASN A 328 5.21 1.59 -11.16
CA ASN A 328 4.14 0.61 -11.40
C ASN A 328 4.72 -0.71 -11.89
N GLU A 329 4.40 -1.81 -11.20
CA GLU A 329 4.94 -3.14 -11.51
C GLU A 329 3.95 -4.25 -11.18
N HIS A 330 3.91 -5.27 -12.02
CA HIS A 330 3.06 -6.44 -11.84
C HIS A 330 3.90 -7.71 -11.92
N ILE A 331 3.92 -8.49 -10.84
CA ILE A 331 4.58 -9.80 -10.78
C ILE A 331 3.51 -10.86 -10.52
N VAL A 332 3.51 -11.92 -11.33
CA VAL A 332 2.58 -13.04 -11.15
C VAL A 332 3.35 -14.33 -10.96
N GLU A 333 3.11 -15.00 -9.84
CA GLU A 333 3.71 -16.28 -9.47
C GLU A 333 2.63 -17.25 -9.00
N GLY A 334 2.28 -18.20 -9.86
CA GLY A 334 1.20 -19.16 -9.57
C GLY A 334 -0.14 -18.46 -9.34
N ASN A 335 -0.70 -18.62 -8.15
CA ASN A 335 -1.95 -18.00 -7.69
C ASN A 335 -1.75 -16.67 -6.94
N ARG A 336 -0.53 -16.12 -6.93
CA ARG A 336 -0.19 -14.84 -6.30
C ARG A 336 0.06 -13.77 -7.36
N HIS A 337 -0.64 -12.65 -7.25
CA HIS A 337 -0.37 -11.43 -7.99
C HIS A 337 0.20 -10.40 -7.01
N GLU A 338 1.34 -9.82 -7.34
CA GLU A 338 1.89 -8.67 -6.63
C GLU A 338 1.81 -7.46 -7.54
N ILE A 339 1.15 -6.41 -7.07
CA ILE A 339 0.88 -5.21 -7.84
C ILE A 339 1.37 -4.01 -7.04
N VAL A 340 2.49 -3.46 -7.49
CA VAL A 340 3.06 -2.22 -6.96
C VAL A 340 2.46 -1.08 -7.76
N HIS A 341 1.79 -0.16 -7.07
CA HIS A 341 1.07 0.93 -7.72
C HIS A 341 1.99 2.14 -7.89
N GLY A 342 1.96 2.73 -9.09
CA GLY A 342 2.53 4.05 -9.31
C GLY A 342 1.88 5.10 -8.38
N ALA A 343 2.63 6.13 -8.04
CA ALA A 343 2.27 7.09 -7.00
C ALA A 343 1.30 8.19 -7.47
N ILE A 344 0.41 8.62 -6.57
CA ILE A 344 -0.42 9.82 -6.74
C ILE A 344 0.45 11.07 -6.94
N CYS A 345 1.55 11.18 -6.19
CA CYS A 345 2.50 12.30 -6.31
C CYS A 345 3.49 12.16 -7.48
N GLY A 346 3.50 11.02 -8.19
CA GLY A 346 4.52 10.70 -9.18
C GLY A 346 5.89 10.53 -8.51
N ALA A 347 6.96 11.06 -9.10
CA ALA A 347 8.27 11.13 -8.45
C ALA A 347 8.31 12.26 -7.40
N TRP A 348 7.61 12.10 -6.27
CA TRP A 348 7.63 13.05 -5.15
C TRP A 348 7.31 14.49 -5.56
N TRP A 349 6.21 14.67 -6.30
CA TRP A 349 5.75 15.95 -6.84
C TRP A 349 6.71 16.65 -7.83
N SER A 350 7.85 16.03 -8.15
CA SER A 350 8.91 16.62 -8.98
C SER A 350 8.61 16.70 -10.48
N GLY A 351 7.54 16.05 -10.94
CA GLY A 351 7.13 16.08 -12.35
C GLY A 351 5.79 15.38 -12.58
N PRO A 352 5.38 15.18 -13.84
CA PRO A 352 4.10 14.58 -14.20
C PRO A 352 4.06 13.04 -14.11
N VAL A 353 5.22 12.40 -13.93
CA VAL A 353 5.37 10.94 -13.93
C VAL A 353 6.07 10.48 -12.66
N CYS A 354 5.91 9.22 -12.35
CA CYS A 354 6.83 8.42 -11.57
C CYS A 354 8.21 8.37 -12.23
N TYR A 355 9.25 8.08 -11.46
CA TYR A 355 10.62 7.93 -11.95
C TYR A 355 10.87 6.69 -12.84
N ASP A 356 9.88 5.81 -13.04
CA ASP A 356 9.84 4.78 -14.09
C ASP A 356 9.11 5.24 -15.38
N GLY A 357 8.62 6.49 -15.41
CA GLY A 357 7.87 7.07 -16.53
C GLY A 357 6.34 6.87 -16.48
N THR A 358 5.83 6.10 -15.52
CA THR A 358 4.39 5.90 -15.30
C THR A 358 3.73 7.23 -14.92
N PRO A 359 2.63 7.69 -15.56
CA PRO A 359 1.95 8.92 -15.15
C PRO A 359 1.47 8.88 -13.69
N LYS A 360 1.31 10.05 -13.04
CA LYS A 360 0.53 10.14 -11.79
C LYS A 360 -0.83 9.46 -11.93
N GLY A 361 -1.21 8.62 -10.98
CA GLY A 361 -2.42 7.84 -11.11
C GLY A 361 -2.64 6.87 -9.96
N TYR A 362 -3.60 5.98 -10.15
CA TYR A 362 -4.01 4.97 -9.18
C TYR A 362 -4.58 3.74 -9.89
N GLY A 363 -4.58 2.59 -9.20
CA GLY A 363 -5.18 1.37 -9.72
C GLY A 363 -6.70 1.40 -9.62
N VAL A 364 -7.40 0.87 -10.62
CA VAL A 364 -8.86 0.63 -10.58
C VAL A 364 -9.13 -0.84 -10.82
N TYR A 365 -9.90 -1.45 -9.94
CA TYR A 365 -10.22 -2.86 -9.94
C TYR A 365 -11.73 -3.05 -10.05
N GLU A 366 -12.15 -3.85 -11.03
CA GLU A 366 -13.53 -4.26 -11.20
C GLU A 366 -13.68 -5.71 -10.75
N VAL A 367 -14.60 -5.95 -9.82
CA VAL A 367 -14.84 -7.27 -9.23
C VAL A 367 -16.14 -7.84 -9.76
N LYS A 368 -16.10 -9.12 -10.17
CA LYS A 368 -17.28 -9.92 -10.50
C LYS A 368 -17.18 -11.30 -9.85
N GLY A 369 -17.93 -11.49 -8.77
CA GLY A 369 -17.84 -12.69 -7.95
C GLY A 369 -16.47 -12.80 -7.28
N ASN A 370 -15.66 -13.77 -7.71
CA ASN A 370 -14.29 -13.98 -7.22
C ASN A 370 -13.21 -13.52 -8.22
N GLN A 371 -13.60 -12.94 -9.35
CA GLN A 371 -12.69 -12.51 -10.41
C GLN A 371 -12.42 -11.01 -10.33
N LEU A 372 -11.16 -10.64 -10.57
CA LEU A 372 -10.70 -9.25 -10.65
C LEU A 372 -10.21 -8.96 -12.07
N SER A 373 -10.67 -7.84 -12.64
CA SER A 373 -9.98 -7.15 -13.73
C SER A 373 -9.48 -5.79 -13.24
N TRP A 374 -8.44 -5.25 -13.86
CA TRP A 374 -7.86 -3.98 -13.44
C TRP A 374 -7.27 -3.19 -14.59
N TYR A 375 -7.14 -1.88 -14.37
CA TYR A 375 -6.40 -0.97 -15.23
C TYR A 375 -5.77 0.15 -14.39
N TYR A 376 -4.72 0.79 -14.94
CA TYR A 376 -4.12 1.97 -14.32
C TYR A 376 -4.88 3.23 -14.74
N LYS A 377 -5.35 4.04 -13.79
CA LYS A 377 -6.04 5.29 -14.09
C LYS A 377 -5.10 6.48 -13.86
N SER A 378 -4.52 6.98 -14.94
CA SER A 378 -3.74 8.22 -14.89
C SER A 378 -4.65 9.42 -14.60
N ILE A 379 -4.26 10.26 -13.65
CA ILE A 379 -5.02 11.45 -13.24
C ILE A 379 -5.17 12.39 -14.44
N GLY A 380 -6.39 12.84 -14.70
CA GLY A 380 -6.70 13.75 -15.80
C GLY A 380 -6.71 13.12 -17.20
N LYS A 381 -6.54 11.80 -17.31
CA LYS A 381 -6.60 11.04 -18.57
C LYS A 381 -7.72 10.01 -18.53
N ASP A 382 -8.16 9.56 -19.70
CA ASP A 382 -9.14 8.48 -19.81
C ASP A 382 -8.49 7.12 -19.53
N LYS A 383 -9.32 6.10 -19.23
CA LYS A 383 -8.83 4.76 -18.85
C LYS A 383 -7.96 4.08 -19.92
N ASP A 384 -8.09 4.50 -21.17
CA ASP A 384 -7.35 3.93 -22.31
C ASP A 384 -5.93 4.48 -22.45
N HIS A 385 -5.55 5.48 -21.63
CA HIS A 385 -4.18 5.98 -21.57
C HIS A 385 -3.30 4.98 -20.81
N GLN A 386 -2.69 4.04 -21.54
CA GLN A 386 -1.79 3.00 -21.01
C GLN A 386 -0.40 2.99 -21.68
N ILE A 387 -0.22 3.78 -22.74
CA ILE A 387 0.97 3.72 -23.60
C ILE A 387 1.50 5.13 -23.85
N ARG A 388 2.81 5.30 -23.81
CA ARG A 388 3.52 6.45 -24.40
C ARG A 388 4.54 5.95 -25.41
N VAL A 389 4.56 6.55 -26.60
CA VAL A 389 5.48 6.19 -27.69
C VAL A 389 6.47 7.35 -27.90
N TYR A 390 7.73 7.00 -28.14
CA TYR A 390 8.85 7.91 -28.35
C TYR A 390 9.52 7.61 -29.69
N ASP A 391 9.90 8.67 -30.40
CA ASP A 391 10.52 8.57 -31.72
C ASP A 391 12.00 8.12 -31.64
N ARG A 392 12.68 8.12 -32.78
CA ARG A 392 14.09 7.71 -32.92
C ARG A 392 15.10 8.57 -32.16
N SER A 393 14.71 9.76 -31.71
CA SER A 393 15.59 10.67 -30.96
C SER A 393 15.64 10.34 -29.46
N ASN A 394 14.80 9.41 -29.00
CA ASN A 394 14.73 9.05 -27.59
C ASN A 394 16.09 8.57 -27.03
N LYS A 395 16.33 8.88 -25.74
CA LYS A 395 17.59 8.58 -25.06
C LYS A 395 17.72 7.14 -24.57
N ALA A 396 16.63 6.39 -24.43
CA ALA A 396 16.66 5.02 -23.92
C ALA A 396 17.26 4.04 -24.95
N LYS A 397 16.83 4.17 -26.22
CA LYS A 397 17.33 3.42 -27.38
C LYS A 397 17.38 4.32 -28.63
N PRO A 398 18.46 5.12 -28.81
CA PRO A 398 18.61 5.99 -29.97
C PRO A 398 18.53 5.23 -31.28
N GLY A 399 17.81 5.80 -32.27
CA GLY A 399 17.59 5.21 -33.59
C GLY A 399 16.42 4.21 -33.65
N GLN A 400 15.79 3.90 -32.53
CA GLN A 400 14.64 3.00 -32.44
C GLN A 400 13.41 3.74 -31.93
N VAL A 401 12.22 3.23 -32.22
CA VAL A 401 10.99 3.70 -31.56
C VAL A 401 10.84 2.93 -30.27
N VAL A 402 10.55 3.63 -29.18
CA VAL A 402 10.34 3.05 -27.84
C VAL A 402 8.92 3.31 -27.39
N ALA A 403 8.32 2.34 -26.70
CA ALA A 403 7.04 2.51 -26.02
C ALA A 403 7.16 2.11 -24.55
N ASN A 404 6.58 2.93 -23.68
CA ASN A 404 6.35 2.61 -22.27
C ASN A 404 4.89 2.18 -22.10
N VAL A 405 4.66 0.98 -21.56
CA VAL A 405 3.35 0.34 -21.37
C VAL A 405 3.16 0.02 -19.87
N TRP A 406 3.01 1.03 -19.03
CA TRP A 406 3.25 0.93 -17.57
C TRP A 406 2.41 -0.08 -16.77
N ASN A 407 1.20 -0.41 -17.20
CA ASN A 407 0.35 -1.42 -16.53
C ASN A 407 0.62 -2.87 -17.02
N TRP A 408 1.71 -3.05 -17.79
CA TRP A 408 2.08 -4.32 -18.40
C TRP A 408 2.43 -5.39 -17.37
N ASP A 409 2.10 -6.62 -17.74
CA ASP A 409 2.61 -7.84 -17.14
C ASP A 409 2.91 -8.85 -18.25
N ALA A 410 3.58 -9.95 -17.90
CA ALA A 410 4.09 -10.93 -18.86
C ALA A 410 3.03 -11.62 -19.75
N SER A 411 1.73 -11.46 -19.47
CA SER A 411 0.64 -12.01 -20.30
C SER A 411 0.09 -11.03 -21.35
N TRP A 412 0.53 -9.77 -21.36
CA TRP A 412 0.12 -8.79 -22.37
C TRP A 412 0.82 -9.03 -23.71
N GLU A 413 0.10 -8.76 -24.80
CA GLU A 413 0.65 -8.76 -26.16
C GLU A 413 0.92 -7.32 -26.60
N VAL A 414 2.17 -6.97 -26.93
CA VAL A 414 2.53 -5.63 -27.41
C VAL A 414 3.01 -5.73 -28.86
N ASN A 415 2.15 -5.29 -29.78
CA ASN A 415 2.39 -5.30 -31.23
C ASN A 415 2.55 -3.88 -31.78
N TRP A 416 3.01 -3.76 -33.02
CA TRP A 416 3.11 -2.47 -33.70
C TRP A 416 2.69 -2.52 -35.17
N LYS A 417 2.26 -1.37 -35.68
CA LYS A 417 2.02 -1.12 -37.10
C LYS A 417 3.00 -0.07 -37.62
N GLU A 418 3.44 -0.26 -38.86
CA GLU A 418 4.20 0.73 -39.63
C GLU A 418 3.29 1.24 -40.74
N ASP A 419 3.03 2.56 -40.77
CA ASP A 419 2.17 3.20 -41.76
C ASP A 419 0.81 2.47 -41.94
N GLY A 420 0.22 2.02 -40.83
CA GLY A 420 -1.06 1.28 -40.77
C GLY A 420 -0.98 -0.24 -41.01
N VAL A 421 0.20 -0.78 -41.35
CA VAL A 421 0.41 -2.22 -41.62
C VAL A 421 0.97 -2.92 -40.38
N LEU A 422 0.28 -3.95 -39.87
CA LEU A 422 0.74 -4.75 -38.73
C LEU A 422 2.09 -5.44 -39.04
N LYS A 423 3.09 -5.22 -38.18
CA LYS A 423 4.45 -5.76 -38.34
C LYS A 423 4.81 -6.86 -37.35
N GLY A 424 3.97 -7.11 -36.35
CA GLY A 424 4.15 -8.14 -35.32
C GLY A 424 4.50 -7.56 -33.95
N ALA A 425 5.11 -8.36 -33.09
CA ALA A 425 5.43 -8.00 -31.71
C ALA A 425 6.58 -6.99 -31.63
N MET A 426 6.53 -6.12 -30.62
CA MET A 426 7.67 -5.30 -30.21
C MET A 426 8.61 -6.10 -29.31
N THR A 427 9.88 -5.72 -29.23
CA THR A 427 10.85 -6.37 -28.35
C THR A 427 10.84 -5.71 -26.97
N GLN A 428 10.48 -6.46 -25.92
CA GLN A 428 10.58 -6.01 -24.53
C GLN A 428 12.04 -5.85 -24.10
N PHE A 429 12.34 -4.85 -23.27
CA PHE A 429 13.64 -4.70 -22.63
C PHE A 429 13.54 -3.99 -21.28
N SER A 430 14.50 -4.27 -20.39
CA SER A 430 14.69 -3.47 -19.16
C SER A 430 15.48 -2.20 -19.48
N GLY A 431 14.96 -1.03 -19.13
CA GLY A 431 15.60 0.25 -19.41
C GLY A 431 14.98 1.41 -18.62
N LYS A 432 15.53 2.63 -18.78
CA LYS A 432 14.95 3.85 -18.21
C LYS A 432 13.99 4.47 -19.22
N ASP A 433 12.84 4.94 -18.76
CA ASP A 433 11.87 5.62 -19.62
C ASP A 433 12.43 6.94 -20.20
N PRO A 434 12.29 7.21 -21.51
CA PRO A 434 12.80 8.44 -22.11
C PRO A 434 12.32 9.75 -21.47
N MET A 435 11.03 9.87 -21.10
CA MET A 435 10.54 11.07 -20.42
C MET A 435 11.12 11.19 -19.01
N ALA A 436 11.23 10.09 -18.27
CA ALA A 436 11.87 10.10 -16.95
C ALA A 436 13.36 10.51 -17.05
N ILE A 437 14.08 10.07 -18.09
CA ILE A 437 15.44 10.53 -18.37
C ILE A 437 15.46 12.05 -18.58
N ASP A 438 14.57 12.58 -19.43
CA ASP A 438 14.55 14.01 -19.73
C ASP A 438 14.21 14.88 -18.53
N LEU A 439 13.35 14.39 -17.63
CA LEU A 439 12.89 15.14 -16.46
C LEU A 439 13.83 15.04 -15.26
N TYR A 440 14.47 13.89 -15.05
CA TYR A 440 15.11 13.57 -13.76
C TYR A 440 16.61 13.31 -13.88
N GLU A 441 17.13 12.98 -15.06
CA GLU A 441 18.56 12.69 -15.25
C GLU A 441 19.37 13.94 -15.57
N GLY A 442 20.59 14.02 -15.02
CA GLY A 442 21.58 15.04 -15.37
C GLY A 442 21.74 16.15 -14.33
N ALA A 443 22.37 17.25 -14.77
CA ALA A 443 22.88 18.31 -13.88
C ALA A 443 21.79 19.28 -13.39
N VAL A 444 20.68 19.41 -14.11
CA VAL A 444 19.52 20.22 -13.70
C VAL A 444 18.52 19.30 -13.03
N LYS A 445 18.68 19.16 -11.71
CA LYS A 445 17.84 18.31 -10.88
C LYS A 445 16.46 18.91 -10.62
N PRO A 446 15.44 18.09 -10.31
CA PRO A 446 14.16 18.62 -9.89
C PRO A 446 14.33 19.51 -8.66
N GLN A 447 13.64 20.65 -8.66
CA GLN A 447 13.76 21.63 -7.58
C GLN A 447 13.23 21.08 -6.26
N GLU A 448 12.10 20.36 -6.29
CA GLU A 448 11.46 19.83 -5.09
C GLU A 448 12.28 18.71 -4.44
N GLN A 449 12.69 17.71 -5.24
CA GLN A 449 13.51 16.59 -4.78
C GLN A 449 14.76 16.38 -5.66
N PRO A 450 15.89 17.03 -5.35
CA PRO A 450 17.08 17.00 -6.20
C PRO A 450 17.77 15.63 -6.33
N TRP A 451 17.40 14.68 -5.47
CA TRP A 451 17.94 13.31 -5.44
C TRP A 451 17.19 12.34 -6.37
N VAL A 452 16.08 12.76 -6.96
CA VAL A 452 15.31 11.93 -7.90
C VAL A 452 16.13 11.66 -9.16
N GLU A 453 16.12 10.40 -9.58
CA GLU A 453 16.78 9.87 -10.79
C GLU A 453 15.83 8.89 -11.47
N PRO A 454 15.84 8.77 -12.81
CA PRO A 454 15.06 7.74 -13.47
C PRO A 454 15.57 6.34 -13.09
N ILE A 455 14.66 5.38 -12.97
CA ILE A 455 14.98 3.98 -12.67
C ILE A 455 14.77 3.06 -13.85
N LEU A 456 15.39 1.88 -13.79
CA LEU A 456 15.12 0.80 -14.73
C LEU A 456 13.68 0.33 -14.54
N THR A 457 13.00 -0.05 -15.61
CA THR A 457 11.68 -0.70 -15.60
C THR A 457 11.61 -1.74 -16.70
N ASP A 458 10.66 -2.67 -16.58
CA ASP A 458 10.45 -3.79 -17.49
C ASP A 458 9.30 -3.58 -18.47
N HIS A 459 8.58 -2.48 -18.35
CA HIS A 459 7.44 -2.18 -19.21
C HIS A 459 7.82 -1.33 -20.44
N LEU A 460 9.08 -1.45 -20.91
CA LEU A 460 9.56 -0.80 -22.13
C LEU A 460 9.68 -1.78 -23.30
N PHE A 461 9.31 -1.30 -24.48
CA PHE A 461 9.31 -2.05 -25.73
C PHE A 461 9.95 -1.23 -26.83
N TYR A 462 10.69 -1.87 -27.74
CA TYR A 462 11.29 -1.17 -28.88
C TYR A 462 11.11 -1.90 -30.21
N VAL A 463 11.18 -1.12 -31.28
CA VAL A 463 11.21 -1.59 -32.68
C VAL A 463 12.12 -0.71 -33.53
N THR A 464 12.57 -1.23 -34.67
CA THR A 464 13.28 -0.46 -35.69
C THR A 464 12.39 -0.35 -36.93
N PRO A 465 11.65 0.76 -37.12
CA PRO A 465 10.86 0.98 -38.32
C PRO A 465 11.75 1.14 -39.56
N SER A 466 11.19 0.91 -40.75
CA SER A 466 11.90 1.14 -42.01
C SER A 466 12.35 2.59 -42.15
N ALA A 467 13.43 2.85 -42.90
CA ALA A 467 13.96 4.21 -43.05
C ALA A 467 12.93 5.20 -43.65
N THR A 468 11.95 4.69 -44.39
CA THR A 468 10.88 5.44 -45.05
C THR A 468 9.58 5.50 -44.24
N ALA A 469 9.52 4.82 -43.08
CA ALA A 469 8.35 4.83 -42.21
C ALA A 469 8.01 6.26 -41.78
N ARG A 470 6.73 6.62 -41.87
CA ARG A 470 6.23 7.94 -41.49
C ARG A 470 5.52 7.91 -40.14
N GLN A 471 4.97 6.76 -39.78
CA GLN A 471 4.22 6.60 -38.56
C GLN A 471 4.43 5.22 -37.95
N VAL A 472 4.47 5.18 -36.62
CA VAL A 472 4.36 3.95 -35.83
C VAL A 472 3.16 4.04 -34.91
N GLU A 473 2.34 2.99 -34.93
CA GLU A 473 1.25 2.77 -33.97
C GLU A 473 1.59 1.54 -33.12
N VAL A 474 1.57 1.70 -31.81
CA VAL A 474 1.72 0.60 -30.84
C VAL A 474 0.33 0.15 -30.42
N VAL A 475 0.12 -1.16 -30.42
CA VAL A 475 -1.13 -1.83 -30.06
C VAL A 475 -0.83 -2.82 -28.94
N ALA A 476 -1.20 -2.46 -27.70
CA ALA A 476 -1.06 -3.35 -26.56
C ALA A 476 -2.41 -3.97 -26.22
N LYS A 477 -2.44 -5.29 -26.02
CA LYS A 477 -3.61 -6.03 -25.56
C LYS A 477 -3.31 -6.62 -24.20
N ASP A 478 -4.13 -6.29 -23.21
CA ASP A 478 -3.95 -6.79 -21.85
C ASP A 478 -4.43 -8.23 -21.67
N ARG A 479 -4.20 -8.76 -20.47
CA ARG A 479 -4.61 -10.10 -20.05
C ARG A 479 -6.12 -10.34 -20.06
N PHE A 480 -6.93 -9.27 -20.07
CA PHE A 480 -8.39 -9.31 -20.11
C PHE A 480 -8.92 -9.16 -21.54
N GLY A 481 -8.04 -8.91 -22.51
CA GLY A 481 -8.36 -8.70 -23.91
C GLY A 481 -8.70 -7.26 -24.28
N GLN A 482 -8.55 -6.30 -23.37
CA GLN A 482 -8.69 -4.88 -23.68
C GLN A 482 -7.51 -4.41 -24.52
N VAL A 483 -7.80 -3.62 -25.55
CA VAL A 483 -6.80 -3.10 -26.48
C VAL A 483 -6.58 -1.61 -26.21
N PHE A 484 -5.31 -1.22 -26.17
CA PHE A 484 -4.83 0.14 -26.03
C PHE A 484 -3.93 0.49 -27.20
N THR A 485 -4.03 1.72 -27.70
CA THR A 485 -3.24 2.17 -28.85
C THR A 485 -2.63 3.53 -28.60
N ALA A 486 -1.40 3.72 -29.06
CA ALA A 486 -0.76 5.04 -29.12
C ALA A 486 0.10 5.13 -30.39
N GLN A 487 0.15 6.32 -30.98
CA GLN A 487 0.84 6.54 -32.26
C GLN A 487 1.81 7.72 -32.18
N ILE A 488 2.83 7.68 -33.03
CA ILE A 488 3.78 8.78 -33.22
C ILE A 488 4.15 8.89 -34.71
N ASP A 489 4.32 10.12 -35.18
CA ASP A 489 4.88 10.41 -36.50
C ASP A 489 6.42 10.52 -36.39
N LEU A 490 7.16 9.99 -37.37
CA LEU A 490 8.62 9.77 -37.32
C LEU A 490 9.48 10.85 -37.99
#